data_AF-A0AB34XLM6-F1
#
_entry.id   AF-A0AB34XLM6-F1
#
_cell.length_a   1.000
_cell.length_b   1.000
_cell.length_c   1.000
_cell.angle_alpha   90.00
_cell.angle_beta   90.00
_cell.angle_gamma   90.00
#
_symmetry.space_group_name_H-M   'P 1'
#
loop_
_entity.id
_entity.type
_entity.pdbx_description
1 polymer ?
#
loop_
_entity_poly.entity_id
_entity_poly.type
_entity_poly.pdbx_seq_one_letter_code
_entity_poly.pdbx_strand_id
1 'polypeptide(L)'
;MTETSTPEVRKLREDTASLRQQLYSAGKRNEALSTTLRTAREELGRIKEEARRLTEPPNSWGTLVALASDGLTGDVIVGGRRMRLAVGPEVEAKHLTPGSDVLLSEGLVIIGTGDFAAVGSVVTVREFVDDTRILVGAPGDDEQVYVLTQELIDSGLRLGDAVVVDSRTHYALEVVEKPEVSSLLLEEVPDITYSDIGGLADQIGQIQDAVELPFEHPQLYTEHGLKPPKGILLYGPPGCGKTLIAKAVANSLAERTTAAQARRTYFLNIKGPELLDKYVGETERQLRLIFARAREKASAGFPVVVFFDEMESLFRTRGTGKSSDVETTIVPQLLTEIDGVEQLDNVIVIGASNREDLIDPAILRPGRLDVKIRIERPDAEAARDIFGKYLTAELPLHPALVAEHGGPEPAVTALIDFCVERMYAATPENEFVEATYADGSREVLHFSDFASGAMIHNIVDRAKKGAIKSLLETGERGLHPEHFAEAIAEEFSEHEDLPNTTNPDEWARISGRKGERVTHLRMMHLDTTRGAPALESEIAEATPDSDLL
;
A
#
# COMPACT_ATOMS: atom_id res chain seq x y z
N MET A 1 51.25 -32.25 -109.50
CA MET A 1 52.15 -33.32 -108.99
C MET A 1 52.61 -32.87 -107.62
N THR A 2 52.56 -33.77 -106.64
CA THR A 2 52.74 -33.51 -105.21
C THR A 2 54.06 -32.80 -104.90
N GLU A 3 54.02 -31.53 -104.46
CA GLU A 3 55.18 -30.90 -103.83
C GLU A 3 55.16 -31.20 -102.33
N THR A 4 55.86 -32.28 -102.05
CA THR A 4 56.51 -32.66 -100.79
C THR A 4 56.83 -31.43 -99.95
N SER A 5 56.15 -31.29 -98.80
CA SER A 5 56.49 -30.27 -97.81
C SER A 5 57.95 -30.46 -97.38
N THR A 6 58.80 -29.49 -97.69
CA THR A 6 60.22 -29.47 -97.31
C THR A 6 60.34 -29.62 -95.78
N PRO A 7 61.25 -30.44 -95.25
CA PRO A 7 61.39 -30.68 -93.81
C PRO A 7 61.55 -29.39 -92.97
N GLU A 8 62.10 -28.33 -93.54
CA GLU A 8 62.20 -27.00 -92.91
C GLU A 8 60.84 -26.33 -92.67
N VAL A 9 59.89 -26.44 -93.60
CA VAL A 9 58.54 -25.86 -93.45
C VAL A 9 57.75 -26.60 -92.38
N ARG A 10 57.97 -27.91 -92.25
CA ARG A 10 57.38 -28.72 -91.18
C ARG A 10 57.96 -28.34 -89.81
N LYS A 11 59.29 -28.20 -89.72
CA LYS A 11 59.98 -27.76 -88.49
C LYS A 11 59.54 -26.36 -88.05
N LEU A 12 59.46 -25.41 -88.99
CA LEU A 12 58.95 -24.05 -88.71
C LEU A 12 57.49 -24.09 -88.21
N ARG A 13 56.63 -24.93 -88.78
CA ARG A 13 55.24 -25.09 -88.30
C ARG A 13 55.19 -25.70 -86.89
N GLU A 14 56.04 -26.68 -86.60
CA GLU A 14 56.17 -27.30 -85.27
C GLU A 14 56.70 -26.28 -84.25
N ASP A 15 57.71 -25.48 -84.60
CA ASP A 15 58.25 -24.42 -83.74
C ASP A 15 57.22 -23.30 -83.50
N THR A 16 56.48 -22.89 -84.54
CA THR A 16 55.42 -21.86 -84.41
C THR A 16 54.26 -22.35 -83.55
N ALA A 17 53.89 -23.63 -83.67
CA ALA A 17 52.88 -24.26 -82.82
C ALA A 17 53.36 -24.35 -81.36
N SER A 18 54.62 -24.72 -81.14
CA SER A 18 55.25 -24.74 -79.81
C SER A 18 55.31 -23.35 -79.17
N LEU A 19 55.72 -22.31 -79.91
CA LEU A 19 55.73 -20.92 -79.44
C LEU A 19 54.33 -20.41 -79.11
N ARG A 20 53.32 -20.74 -79.94
CA ARG A 20 51.91 -20.40 -79.64
C ARG A 20 51.41 -21.11 -78.39
N GLN A 21 51.78 -22.38 -78.19
CA GLN A 21 51.44 -23.13 -77.00
C GLN A 21 52.13 -22.55 -75.75
N GLN A 22 53.39 -22.14 -75.86
CA GLN A 22 54.12 -21.46 -74.78
C GLN A 22 53.47 -20.11 -74.44
N LEU A 23 53.15 -19.28 -75.43
CA LEU A 23 52.46 -18.00 -75.23
C LEU A 23 51.08 -18.19 -74.60
N TYR A 24 50.32 -19.18 -75.04
CA TYR A 24 49.03 -19.51 -74.43
C TYR A 24 49.19 -19.96 -72.97
N SER A 25 50.19 -20.80 -72.69
CA SER A 25 50.48 -21.26 -71.32
C SER A 25 50.98 -20.13 -70.41
N ALA A 26 51.72 -19.17 -70.96
CA ALA A 26 52.21 -17.99 -70.25
C ALA A 26 51.07 -16.99 -70.00
N GLY A 27 50.17 -16.81 -70.98
CA GLY A 27 48.95 -16.02 -70.84
C GLY A 27 48.04 -16.55 -69.74
N LYS A 28 47.77 -17.87 -69.73
CA LYS A 28 47.02 -18.52 -68.63
C LYS A 28 47.69 -18.38 -67.28
N ARG A 29 49.03 -18.48 -67.22
CA ARG A 29 49.78 -18.29 -65.97
C ARG A 29 49.69 -16.85 -65.48
N ASN A 30 49.78 -15.86 -66.36
CA ASN A 30 49.61 -14.45 -66.00
C ASN A 30 48.19 -14.16 -65.51
N GLU A 31 47.17 -14.69 -66.18
CA GLU A 31 45.77 -14.54 -65.76
C GLU A 31 45.54 -15.15 -64.38
N ALA A 32 46.03 -16.38 -64.15
CA ALA A 32 45.98 -17.03 -62.84
C ALA A 32 46.70 -16.22 -61.75
N LEU A 33 47.90 -15.70 -62.05
CA LEU A 33 48.65 -14.86 -61.10
C LEU A 33 47.91 -13.55 -60.80
N SER A 34 47.30 -12.91 -61.79
CA SER A 34 46.50 -11.70 -61.59
C SER A 34 45.27 -11.97 -60.73
N THR A 35 44.59 -13.11 -60.93
CA THR A 35 43.47 -13.50 -60.06
C THR A 35 43.93 -13.75 -58.63
N THR A 36 45.03 -14.48 -58.43
CA THR A 36 45.57 -14.75 -57.10
C THR A 36 46.02 -13.47 -56.39
N LEU A 37 46.66 -12.54 -57.10
CA LEU A 37 47.05 -11.24 -56.54
C LEU A 37 45.84 -10.40 -56.12
N ARG A 38 44.75 -10.46 -56.88
CA ARG A 38 43.51 -9.76 -56.53
C ARG A 38 42.90 -10.35 -55.26
N THR A 39 42.77 -11.67 -55.18
CA THR A 39 42.23 -12.36 -53.99
C THR A 39 43.11 -12.11 -52.75
N ALA A 40 44.43 -12.22 -52.88
CA ALA A 40 45.35 -11.92 -51.78
C ALA A 40 45.24 -10.46 -51.31
N ARG A 41 44.99 -9.52 -52.22
CA ARG A 41 44.76 -8.11 -51.87
C ARG A 41 43.44 -7.89 -51.14
N GLU A 42 42.39 -8.60 -51.52
CA GLU A 42 41.08 -8.59 -50.84
C GLU A 42 41.20 -9.20 -49.43
N GLU A 43 41.90 -10.33 -49.27
CA GLU A 43 42.18 -10.95 -47.97
C GLU A 43 43.02 -10.06 -47.07
N LEU A 44 44.08 -9.44 -47.59
CA LEU A 44 44.88 -8.48 -46.84
C LEU A 44 44.06 -7.26 -46.38
N GLY A 45 43.09 -6.82 -47.18
CA GLY A 45 42.15 -5.77 -46.78
C GLY A 45 41.30 -6.19 -45.58
N ARG A 46 40.75 -7.41 -45.62
CA ARG A 46 39.96 -7.97 -44.52
C ARG A 46 40.77 -8.14 -43.24
N ILE A 47 41.96 -8.75 -43.34
CA ILE A 47 42.85 -8.96 -42.20
C ILE A 47 43.27 -7.62 -41.58
N LYS A 48 43.52 -6.60 -42.41
CA LYS A 48 43.88 -5.27 -41.91
C LYS A 48 42.72 -4.61 -41.14
N GLU A 49 41.49 -4.78 -41.60
CA GLU A 49 40.31 -4.25 -40.91
C GLU A 49 40.03 -4.99 -39.60
N GLU A 50 40.19 -6.32 -39.60
CA GLU A 50 40.03 -7.16 -38.41
C GLU A 50 41.13 -6.91 -37.38
N ALA A 51 42.38 -6.74 -37.84
CA ALA A 51 43.49 -6.31 -37.00
C ALA A 51 43.24 -4.92 -36.42
N ARG A 52 42.67 -3.98 -37.19
CA ARG A 52 42.31 -2.63 -36.70
C ARG A 52 41.26 -2.71 -35.59
N ARG A 53 40.18 -3.48 -35.76
CA ARG A 53 39.18 -3.71 -34.70
C ARG A 53 39.78 -4.32 -33.43
N LEU A 54 40.74 -5.23 -33.56
CA LEU A 54 41.41 -5.88 -32.43
C LEU A 54 42.50 -5.02 -31.78
N THR A 55 42.96 -3.96 -32.45
CA THR A 55 44.00 -3.03 -31.96
C THR A 55 43.44 -1.64 -31.67
N GLU A 56 42.13 -1.46 -31.71
CA GLU A 56 41.52 -0.22 -31.26
C GLU A 56 41.90 0.01 -29.79
N PRO A 57 42.47 1.19 -29.46
CA PRO A 57 42.85 1.50 -28.09
C PRO A 57 41.61 1.49 -27.20
N PRO A 58 41.76 1.22 -25.89
CA PRO A 58 40.65 1.23 -24.96
C PRO A 58 40.00 2.61 -24.96
N ASN A 59 38.72 2.66 -25.34
CA ASN A 59 37.93 3.88 -25.28
C ASN A 59 37.53 4.17 -23.83
N SER A 60 37.44 5.46 -23.51
CA SER A 60 37.08 5.92 -22.16
C SER A 60 35.63 6.40 -22.13
N TRP A 61 35.01 6.33 -20.97
CA TRP A 61 33.66 6.85 -20.75
C TRP A 61 33.72 8.22 -20.07
N GLY A 62 32.75 9.07 -20.37
CA GLY A 62 32.49 10.32 -19.65
C GLY A 62 31.01 10.67 -19.69
N THR A 63 30.57 11.60 -18.85
CA THR A 63 29.15 11.96 -18.74
C THR A 63 28.92 13.30 -19.44
N LEU A 64 27.99 13.34 -20.40
CA LEU A 64 27.65 14.57 -21.12
C LEU A 64 26.91 15.52 -20.18
N VAL A 65 27.35 16.77 -20.07
CA VAL A 65 26.72 17.79 -19.23
C VAL A 65 25.85 18.73 -20.07
N ALA A 66 26.33 19.11 -21.25
CA ALA A 66 25.61 20.01 -22.14
C ALA A 66 26.11 19.84 -23.57
N LEU A 67 25.22 19.97 -24.54
CA LEU A 67 25.56 20.05 -25.95
C LEU A 67 25.55 21.51 -26.40
N ALA A 68 26.55 21.93 -27.18
CA ALA A 68 26.55 23.25 -27.77
C ALA A 68 25.44 23.38 -28.82
N SER A 69 24.99 24.61 -29.07
CA SER A 69 23.88 24.88 -30.00
C SER A 69 24.17 24.48 -31.45
N ASP A 70 25.45 24.34 -31.80
CA ASP A 70 25.89 23.86 -33.11
C ASP A 70 25.94 22.33 -33.22
N GLY A 71 25.79 21.60 -32.11
CA GLY A 71 25.88 20.14 -32.05
C GLY A 71 27.29 19.58 -32.33
N LEU A 72 28.31 20.44 -32.47
CA LEU A 72 29.68 20.05 -32.83
C LEU A 72 30.57 19.87 -31.61
N THR A 73 30.18 20.43 -30.48
CA THR A 73 30.92 20.28 -29.21
C THR A 73 29.97 19.97 -28.06
N GLY A 74 30.46 19.18 -27.12
CA GLY A 74 29.76 18.85 -25.87
C GLY A 74 30.67 19.10 -24.67
N ASP A 75 30.11 19.64 -23.60
CA ASP A 75 30.77 19.69 -22.30
C ASP A 75 30.60 18.31 -21.64
N VAL A 76 31.69 17.61 -21.35
CA VAL A 76 31.72 16.25 -20.81
C VAL A 76 32.56 16.21 -19.53
N ILE A 77 32.11 15.46 -18.53
CA ILE A 77 32.89 15.17 -17.33
C ILE A 77 33.68 13.88 -17.57
N VAL A 78 35.01 13.98 -17.53
CA VAL A 78 35.94 12.85 -17.66
C VAL A 78 36.81 12.80 -16.42
N GLY A 79 36.74 11.69 -15.67
CA GLY A 79 37.52 11.53 -14.43
C GLY A 79 37.29 12.65 -13.40
N GLY A 80 36.07 13.21 -13.34
CA GLY A 80 35.70 14.29 -12.43
C GLY A 80 36.10 15.70 -12.89
N ARG A 81 36.62 15.87 -14.11
CA ARG A 81 36.93 17.19 -14.69
C ARG A 81 36.00 17.49 -15.85
N ARG A 82 35.42 18.70 -15.85
CA ARG A 82 34.60 19.19 -16.96
C ARG A 82 35.52 19.65 -18.11
N MET A 83 35.31 19.09 -19.29
CA MET A 83 36.08 19.36 -20.50
C MET A 83 35.12 19.63 -21.66
N ARG A 84 35.50 20.51 -22.61
CA ARG A 84 34.75 20.70 -23.85
C ARG A 84 35.36 19.85 -24.95
N LEU A 85 34.60 18.87 -25.43
CA LEU A 85 35.04 17.86 -26.38
C LEU A 85 34.32 18.03 -27.72
N ALA A 86 34.98 17.63 -28.80
CA ALA A 86 34.36 17.62 -30.12
C ALA A 86 33.44 16.40 -30.28
N VAL A 87 32.35 16.57 -31.03
CA VAL A 87 31.46 15.49 -31.43
C VAL A 87 31.96 14.90 -32.75
N GLY A 88 32.20 13.60 -32.75
CA GLY A 88 32.63 12.87 -33.93
C GLY A 88 31.54 12.87 -35.02
N PRO A 89 31.92 12.86 -36.31
CA PRO A 89 30.97 12.97 -37.41
C PRO A 89 30.00 11.78 -37.54
N GLU A 90 30.31 10.66 -36.87
CA GLU A 90 29.49 9.45 -36.84
C GLU A 90 28.39 9.50 -35.77
N VAL A 91 28.46 10.47 -34.85
CA VAL A 91 27.49 10.63 -33.75
C VAL A 91 26.46 11.67 -34.13
N GLU A 92 25.21 11.25 -34.21
CA GLU A 92 24.10 12.18 -34.44
C GLU A 92 23.78 12.95 -33.16
N ALA A 93 23.78 14.29 -33.26
CA ALA A 93 23.50 15.20 -32.13
C ALA A 93 22.18 14.90 -31.40
N LYS A 94 21.19 14.33 -32.08
CA LYS A 94 19.88 13.98 -31.51
C LYS A 94 19.94 12.87 -30.45
N HIS A 95 21.00 12.05 -30.44
CA HIS A 95 21.18 10.99 -29.45
C HIS A 95 22.02 11.44 -28.25
N LEU A 96 22.51 12.69 -28.25
CA LEU A 96 23.32 13.26 -27.18
C LEU A 96 22.43 14.05 -26.21
N THR A 97 21.97 13.39 -25.15
CA THR A 97 21.17 14.00 -24.10
C THR A 97 22.03 14.34 -22.88
N PRO A 98 21.93 15.54 -22.31
CA PRO A 98 22.57 15.84 -21.02
C PRO A 98 22.28 14.77 -19.97
N GLY A 99 23.32 14.37 -19.24
CA GLY A 99 23.32 13.30 -18.26
C GLY A 99 23.77 11.93 -18.81
N SER A 100 23.74 11.69 -20.12
CA SER A 100 24.06 10.37 -20.69
C SER A 100 25.57 10.07 -20.67
N ASP A 101 25.92 8.79 -20.61
CA ASP A 101 27.30 8.36 -20.82
C ASP A 101 27.67 8.47 -22.30
N VAL A 102 28.86 9.00 -22.57
CA VAL A 102 29.43 9.15 -23.91
C VAL A 102 30.74 8.41 -24.00
N LEU A 103 30.92 7.70 -25.12
CA LEU A 103 32.15 7.00 -25.42
C LEU A 103 33.14 7.96 -26.06
N LEU A 104 34.35 7.99 -25.51
CA LEU A 104 35.43 8.89 -25.90
C LEU A 104 36.58 8.09 -26.49
N SER A 105 37.04 8.54 -27.65
CA SER A 105 38.30 8.09 -28.23
C SER A 105 39.51 8.55 -27.39
N GLU A 106 40.69 7.99 -27.67
CA GLU A 106 41.97 8.41 -27.07
C GLU A 106 42.23 9.92 -27.22
N GLY A 107 41.76 10.52 -28.32
CA GLY A 107 41.86 11.97 -28.58
C GLY A 107 40.83 12.83 -27.84
N LEU A 108 40.04 12.26 -26.93
CA LEU A 108 38.93 12.92 -26.23
C LEU A 108 37.89 13.53 -27.19
N VAL A 109 37.54 12.75 -28.22
CA VAL A 109 36.42 13.05 -29.14
C VAL A 109 35.28 12.09 -28.83
N ILE A 110 34.05 12.60 -28.78
CA ILE A 110 32.83 11.82 -28.58
C ILE A 110 32.58 10.98 -29.83
N ILE A 111 32.65 9.65 -29.69
CA ILE A 111 32.50 8.69 -30.80
C ILE A 111 31.25 7.82 -30.68
N GLY A 112 30.53 7.91 -29.56
CA GLY A 112 29.28 7.18 -29.36
C GLY A 112 28.58 7.59 -28.07
N THR A 113 27.40 7.01 -27.86
CA THR A 113 26.55 7.19 -26.67
C THR A 113 26.38 5.85 -25.99
N GLY A 114 26.28 5.85 -24.66
CA GLY A 114 25.95 4.70 -23.84
C GLY A 114 24.71 4.97 -22.99
N ASP A 115 24.17 3.89 -22.42
CA ASP A 115 23.07 3.97 -21.46
C ASP A 115 23.61 4.41 -20.09
N PHE A 116 22.74 4.99 -19.26
CA PHE A 116 23.11 5.39 -17.90
C PHE A 116 23.55 4.18 -17.08
N ALA A 117 24.68 4.30 -16.36
CA ALA A 117 24.95 3.37 -15.28
C ALA A 117 23.94 3.63 -14.15
N ALA A 118 22.93 2.75 -14.01
CA ALA A 118 21.92 2.78 -12.95
C ALA A 118 22.50 2.40 -11.56
N VAL A 119 23.60 3.04 -11.16
CA VAL A 119 24.30 2.77 -9.90
C VAL A 119 24.71 4.09 -9.26
N GLY A 120 24.17 4.35 -8.08
CA GLY A 120 24.42 5.58 -7.34
C GLY A 120 23.87 5.51 -5.92
N SER A 121 23.81 6.64 -5.24
CA SER A 121 23.15 6.75 -3.94
C SER A 121 21.66 6.98 -4.15
N VAL A 122 20.81 6.29 -3.38
CA VAL A 122 19.37 6.52 -3.42
C VAL A 122 19.02 7.65 -2.46
N VAL A 123 18.41 8.70 -2.98
CA VAL A 123 17.96 9.88 -2.20
C VAL A 123 16.48 10.12 -2.43
N THR A 124 15.82 10.71 -1.45
CA THR A 124 14.39 11.07 -1.55
C THR A 124 14.27 12.53 -2.01
N VAL A 125 13.45 12.80 -3.03
CA VAL A 125 13.17 14.16 -3.50
C VAL A 125 12.46 14.94 -2.42
N ARG A 126 13.07 16.03 -1.93
CA ARG A 126 12.48 16.86 -0.88
C ARG A 126 11.76 18.07 -1.45
N GLU A 127 12.36 18.73 -2.42
CA GLU A 127 11.85 19.96 -3.03
C GLU A 127 12.35 20.08 -4.47
N PHE A 128 11.56 20.70 -5.34
CA PHE A 128 12.00 21.12 -6.67
C PHE A 128 12.53 22.56 -6.58
N VAL A 129 13.79 22.75 -6.95
CA VAL A 129 14.37 24.10 -7.06
C VAL A 129 13.81 24.80 -8.30
N ASP A 130 13.63 24.03 -9.37
CA ASP A 130 12.95 24.40 -10.63
C ASP A 130 12.61 23.14 -11.43
N ASP A 131 12.11 23.31 -12.66
CA ASP A 131 11.67 22.23 -13.57
C ASP A 131 12.78 21.23 -13.94
N THR A 132 14.05 21.53 -13.65
CA THR A 132 15.21 20.72 -14.03
C THR A 132 16.08 20.30 -12.86
N ARG A 133 15.79 20.76 -11.63
CA ARG A 133 16.66 20.57 -10.47
C ARG A 133 15.88 20.23 -9.21
N ILE A 134 16.42 19.28 -8.45
CA ILE A 134 15.87 18.85 -7.17
C ILE A 134 16.85 19.14 -6.03
N LEU A 135 16.29 19.45 -4.86
CA LEU A 135 17.01 19.54 -3.59
C LEU A 135 16.82 18.24 -2.81
N VAL A 136 17.93 17.69 -2.31
CA VAL A 136 17.94 16.48 -1.49
C VAL A 136 18.73 16.72 -0.20
N GLY A 137 18.36 16.02 0.88
CA GLY A 137 18.94 16.19 2.22
C GLY A 137 17.98 16.85 3.22
N ALA A 138 18.15 16.52 4.49
CA ALA A 138 17.36 17.10 5.59
C ALA A 138 17.93 18.47 6.01
N PRO A 139 17.12 19.38 6.56
CA PRO A 139 17.63 20.67 7.00
C PRO A 139 18.57 20.47 8.20
N GLY A 140 19.84 20.86 8.04
CA GLY A 140 20.91 20.63 9.02
C GLY A 140 21.89 19.51 8.65
N ASP A 141 21.59 18.74 7.59
CA ASP A 141 22.50 17.81 6.92
C ASP A 141 23.18 18.50 5.70
N ASP A 142 24.03 17.78 4.97
CA ASP A 142 24.66 18.30 3.74
C ASP A 142 23.61 18.38 2.61
N GLU A 143 22.95 19.53 2.48
CA GLU A 143 21.95 19.79 1.43
C GLU A 143 22.63 19.88 0.05
N GLN A 144 22.16 19.06 -0.90
CA GLN A 144 22.75 18.97 -2.22
C GLN A 144 21.69 19.13 -3.32
N VAL A 145 22.10 19.74 -4.43
CA VAL A 145 21.24 19.97 -5.60
C VAL A 145 21.69 19.06 -6.74
N TYR A 146 20.73 18.36 -7.33
CA TYR A 146 20.95 17.47 -8.47
C TYR A 146 20.13 17.93 -9.68
N VAL A 147 20.69 17.77 -10.87
CA VAL A 147 20.03 18.04 -12.15
C VAL A 147 19.29 16.78 -12.60
N LEU A 148 18.04 16.94 -13.03
CA LEU A 148 17.23 15.86 -13.55
C LEU A 148 17.65 15.50 -14.99
N THR A 149 17.74 14.21 -15.29
CA THR A 149 17.82 13.72 -16.67
C THR A 149 16.49 13.96 -17.40
N GLN A 150 16.53 13.98 -18.73
CA GLN A 150 15.30 14.13 -19.53
C GLN A 150 14.29 13.01 -19.25
N GLU A 151 14.77 11.78 -19.04
CA GLU A 151 13.92 10.63 -18.70
C GLU A 151 13.15 10.84 -17.39
N LEU A 152 13.79 11.43 -16.37
CA LEU A 152 13.14 11.76 -15.09
C LEU A 152 12.13 12.91 -15.19
N ILE A 153 12.42 13.89 -16.05
CA ILE A 153 11.48 14.98 -16.34
C ILE A 153 10.23 14.39 -17.02
N ASP A 154 10.44 13.50 -17.99
CA ASP A 154 9.36 12.86 -18.74
C ASP A 154 8.59 11.83 -17.89
N SER A 155 9.23 11.20 -16.90
CA SER A 155 8.59 10.23 -15.99
C SER A 155 7.61 10.88 -15.01
N GLY A 156 7.60 12.21 -14.91
CA GLY A 156 6.72 12.94 -13.98
C GLY A 156 7.10 12.76 -12.52
N LEU A 157 8.40 12.83 -12.21
CA LEU A 157 8.97 12.76 -10.86
C LEU A 157 8.25 13.69 -9.86
N ARG A 158 8.09 13.25 -8.61
CA ARG A 158 7.38 14.01 -7.58
C ARG A 158 8.11 14.07 -6.24
N LEU A 159 7.60 14.93 -5.37
CA LEU A 159 8.06 15.04 -3.99
C LEU A 159 7.86 13.70 -3.27
N GLY A 160 8.90 13.24 -2.57
CA GLY A 160 8.88 11.98 -1.84
C GLY A 160 9.27 10.74 -2.66
N ASP A 161 9.42 10.86 -3.98
CA ASP A 161 9.94 9.77 -4.81
C ASP A 161 11.43 9.54 -4.48
N ALA A 162 11.85 8.28 -4.56
CA ALA A 162 13.25 7.92 -4.40
C ALA A 162 13.92 7.91 -5.77
N VAL A 163 15.06 8.57 -5.89
CA VAL A 163 15.83 8.64 -7.13
C VAL A 163 17.26 8.21 -6.90
N VAL A 164 17.85 7.56 -7.90
CA VAL A 164 19.29 7.30 -7.91
C VAL A 164 20.00 8.58 -8.32
N VAL A 165 20.97 9.01 -7.54
CA VAL A 165 21.84 10.14 -7.87
C VAL A 165 23.30 9.72 -7.95
N ASP A 166 24.03 10.34 -8.88
CA ASP A 166 25.48 10.29 -8.93
C ASP A 166 26.06 11.60 -8.36
N SER A 167 26.68 11.49 -7.18
CA SER A 167 27.30 12.62 -6.48
C SER A 167 28.50 13.23 -7.21
N ARG A 168 29.10 12.53 -8.18
CA ARG A 168 30.26 13.02 -8.94
C ARG A 168 29.85 13.93 -10.09
N THR A 169 28.71 13.63 -10.71
CA THR A 169 28.18 14.35 -11.86
C THR A 169 27.06 15.31 -11.47
N HIS A 170 26.51 15.15 -10.25
CA HIS A 170 25.33 15.87 -9.75
C HIS A 170 24.09 15.68 -10.62
N TYR A 171 23.93 14.50 -11.22
CA TYR A 171 22.73 14.11 -11.93
C TYR A 171 21.89 13.12 -11.12
N ALA A 172 20.58 13.33 -11.15
CA ALA A 172 19.60 12.30 -10.82
C ALA A 172 19.34 11.48 -12.09
N LEU A 173 19.36 10.16 -11.96
CA LEU A 173 19.41 9.23 -13.09
C LEU A 173 18.05 8.57 -13.35
N GLU A 174 17.51 7.85 -12.35
CA GLU A 174 16.27 7.09 -12.46
C GLU A 174 15.45 7.14 -11.17
N VAL A 175 14.15 6.86 -11.28
CA VAL A 175 13.25 6.66 -10.13
C VAL A 175 13.39 5.23 -9.64
N VAL A 176 13.56 5.06 -8.33
CA VAL A 176 13.53 3.77 -7.65
C VAL A 176 12.18 3.61 -6.97
N GLU A 177 11.43 2.58 -7.34
CA GLU A 177 10.26 2.17 -6.58
C GLU A 177 10.72 1.60 -5.23
N LYS A 178 10.45 2.31 -4.14
CA LYS A 178 10.68 1.80 -2.78
C LYS A 178 9.55 0.84 -2.40
N PRO A 179 9.81 -0.47 -2.25
CA PRO A 179 8.77 -1.46 -1.97
C PRO A 179 8.00 -1.17 -0.67
N GLU A 180 8.68 -0.63 0.36
CA GLU A 180 8.08 -0.31 1.67
C GLU A 180 6.94 0.71 1.60
N VAL A 181 7.05 1.69 0.69
CA VAL A 181 6.04 2.74 0.51
C VAL A 181 4.89 2.28 -0.37
N SER A 182 5.19 1.50 -1.42
CA SER A 182 4.16 0.91 -2.28
C SER A 182 3.32 -0.14 -1.54
N SER A 183 3.90 -0.86 -0.57
CA SER A 183 3.17 -1.86 0.22
C SER A 183 2.20 -1.27 1.25
N LEU A 184 2.44 -0.03 1.72
CA LEU A 184 1.56 0.67 2.66
C LEU A 184 0.30 1.24 2.00
N LEU A 185 0.25 1.25 0.66
CA LEU A 185 -0.85 1.80 -0.14
C LEU A 185 -1.49 0.67 -0.96
N LEU A 186 -1.98 -0.37 -0.28
CA LEU A 186 -2.73 -1.46 -0.94
C LEU A 186 -3.93 -0.86 -1.70
N GLU A 187 -3.78 -0.69 -3.01
CA GLU A 187 -4.83 -0.30 -3.96
C GLU A 187 -5.77 -1.49 -4.21
N GLU A 188 -6.44 -1.99 -3.17
CA GLU A 188 -7.44 -3.06 -3.31
C GLU A 188 -8.84 -2.49 -3.05
N VAL A 189 -9.71 -2.60 -4.05
CA VAL A 189 -11.16 -2.46 -3.81
C VAL A 189 -11.56 -3.69 -2.99
N PRO A 190 -12.02 -3.52 -1.75
CA PRO A 190 -12.39 -4.65 -0.91
C PRO A 190 -13.67 -5.33 -1.45
N ASP A 191 -13.73 -6.66 -1.41
CA ASP A 191 -14.88 -7.47 -1.88
C ASP A 191 -16.07 -7.48 -0.92
N ILE A 192 -16.04 -6.69 0.15
CA ILE A 192 -17.07 -6.69 1.21
C ILE A 192 -18.23 -5.80 0.79
N THR A 193 -19.46 -6.28 0.94
CA THR A 193 -20.70 -5.55 0.63
C THR A 193 -21.49 -5.22 1.90
N TYR A 194 -22.47 -4.33 1.80
CA TYR A 194 -23.37 -4.05 2.93
C TYR A 194 -24.17 -5.27 3.37
N SER A 195 -24.47 -6.22 2.46
CA SER A 195 -25.15 -7.47 2.80
C SER A 195 -24.35 -8.39 3.71
N ASP A 196 -23.03 -8.25 3.74
CA ASP A 196 -22.13 -9.05 4.58
C ASP A 196 -22.03 -8.52 6.02
N ILE A 197 -22.59 -7.32 6.28
CA ILE A 197 -22.58 -6.67 7.59
C ILE A 197 -23.93 -6.89 8.25
N GLY A 198 -23.93 -7.45 9.46
CA GLY A 198 -25.13 -7.65 10.26
C GLY A 198 -25.35 -6.56 11.30
N GLY A 199 -26.61 -6.19 11.57
CA GLY A 199 -27.01 -5.42 12.74
C GLY A 199 -26.63 -3.93 12.74
N LEU A 200 -26.23 -3.38 11.60
CA LEU A 200 -25.79 -1.97 11.46
C LEU A 200 -26.63 -1.18 10.43
N ALA A 201 -27.90 -1.54 10.23
CA ALA A 201 -28.75 -0.94 9.19
C ALA A 201 -28.87 0.60 9.31
N ASP A 202 -29.04 1.11 10.53
CA ASP A 202 -29.15 2.55 10.78
C ASP A 202 -27.85 3.29 10.48
N GLN A 203 -26.71 2.72 10.90
CA GLN A 203 -25.38 3.28 10.64
C GLN A 203 -25.05 3.23 9.14
N ILE A 204 -25.40 2.13 8.46
CA ILE A 204 -25.26 2.00 7.00
C ILE A 204 -26.06 3.09 6.30
N GLY A 205 -27.33 3.31 6.68
CA GLY A 205 -28.16 4.39 6.13
C GLY A 205 -27.54 5.77 6.31
N GLN A 206 -27.02 6.07 7.51
CA GLN A 206 -26.31 7.34 7.77
C GLN A 206 -25.07 7.51 6.88
N ILE A 207 -24.31 6.44 6.64
CA ILE A 207 -23.15 6.52 5.74
C ILE A 207 -23.59 6.69 4.29
N GLN A 208 -24.61 5.97 3.84
CA GLN A 208 -25.15 6.12 2.49
C GLN A 208 -25.62 7.56 2.23
N ASP A 209 -26.33 8.15 3.18
CA ASP A 209 -26.75 9.55 3.10
C ASP A 209 -25.57 10.54 3.11
N ALA A 210 -24.51 10.23 3.87
CA ALA A 210 -23.33 11.07 3.95
C ALA A 210 -22.43 10.96 2.71
N VAL A 211 -22.28 9.76 2.14
CA VAL A 211 -21.26 9.43 1.15
C VAL A 211 -21.82 9.19 -0.23
N GLU A 212 -22.89 8.42 -0.36
CA GLU A 212 -23.43 8.06 -1.67
C GLU A 212 -24.29 9.19 -2.24
N LEU A 213 -25.15 9.77 -1.42
CA LEU A 213 -26.11 10.81 -1.84
C LEU A 213 -25.44 12.02 -2.53
N PRO A 214 -24.30 12.55 -2.04
CA PRO A 214 -23.55 13.60 -2.75
C PRO A 214 -23.04 13.22 -4.14
N PHE A 215 -22.61 11.97 -4.32
CA PHE A 215 -22.04 11.48 -5.58
C PHE A 215 -23.12 11.16 -6.61
N GLU A 216 -24.29 10.69 -6.15
CA GLU A 216 -25.43 10.40 -7.01
C GLU A 216 -26.16 11.66 -7.47
N HIS A 217 -26.28 12.66 -6.58
CA HIS A 217 -27.06 13.86 -6.83
C HIS A 217 -26.28 15.18 -6.62
N PRO A 218 -25.12 15.37 -7.28
CA PRO A 218 -24.30 16.57 -7.08
C PRO A 218 -25.01 17.87 -7.48
N GLN A 219 -25.97 17.79 -8.42
CA GLN A 219 -26.77 18.92 -8.89
C GLN A 219 -27.69 19.45 -7.79
N LEU A 220 -28.32 18.57 -7.01
CA LEU A 220 -29.21 18.97 -5.91
C LEU A 220 -28.44 19.64 -4.78
N TYR A 221 -27.25 19.13 -4.45
CA TYR A 221 -26.36 19.76 -3.46
C TYR A 221 -25.95 21.17 -3.90
N THR A 222 -25.61 21.33 -5.18
CA THR A 222 -25.25 22.63 -5.75
C THR A 222 -26.45 23.59 -5.76
N GLU A 223 -27.64 23.11 -6.15
CA GLU A 223 -28.88 23.90 -6.18
C GLU A 223 -29.27 24.42 -4.80
N HIS A 224 -29.15 23.57 -3.77
CA HIS A 224 -29.46 23.91 -2.39
C HIS A 224 -28.31 24.62 -1.65
N GLY A 225 -27.16 24.85 -2.30
CA GLY A 225 -25.98 25.46 -1.68
C GLY A 225 -25.38 24.63 -0.54
N LEU A 226 -25.61 23.32 -0.54
CA LEU A 226 -25.14 22.40 0.48
C LEU A 226 -23.77 21.84 0.08
N LYS A 227 -22.78 22.00 0.96
CA LYS A 227 -21.49 21.35 0.78
C LYS A 227 -21.59 19.89 1.22
N PRO A 228 -21.14 18.93 0.41
CA PRO A 228 -21.13 17.53 0.83
C PRO A 228 -20.11 17.29 1.94
N PRO A 229 -20.38 16.40 2.90
CA PRO A 229 -19.43 16.09 3.95
C PRO A 229 -18.21 15.40 3.33
N LYS A 230 -17.00 15.78 3.78
CA LYS A 230 -15.74 15.21 3.28
C LYS A 230 -15.14 14.16 4.21
N GLY A 231 -15.52 14.18 5.48
CA GLY A 231 -14.98 13.27 6.47
C GLY A 231 -16.03 12.61 7.35
N ILE A 232 -15.80 11.33 7.63
CA ILE A 232 -16.61 10.51 8.53
C ILE A 232 -15.73 9.98 9.65
N LEU A 233 -16.22 10.08 10.87
CA LEU A 233 -15.64 9.40 12.02
C LEU A 233 -16.56 8.27 12.48
N LEU A 234 -16.04 7.04 12.39
CA LEU A 234 -16.61 5.83 12.97
C LEU A 234 -15.99 5.64 14.36
N TYR A 235 -16.81 5.66 15.41
CA TYR A 235 -16.32 5.48 16.78
C TYR A 235 -17.22 4.55 17.58
N GLY A 236 -16.62 3.83 18.53
CA GLY A 236 -17.34 2.89 19.38
C GLY A 236 -16.49 1.70 19.81
N PRO A 237 -17.03 0.75 20.58
CA PRO A 237 -16.29 -0.40 21.09
C PRO A 237 -15.60 -1.22 19.99
N PRO A 238 -14.48 -1.89 20.33
CA PRO A 238 -13.77 -2.75 19.40
C PRO A 238 -14.63 -3.94 18.97
N GLY A 239 -14.31 -4.52 17.81
CA GLY A 239 -14.99 -5.73 17.32
C GLY A 239 -16.42 -5.55 16.82
N CYS A 240 -16.91 -4.31 16.65
CA CYS A 240 -18.27 -4.01 16.19
C CYS A 240 -18.37 -3.63 14.69
N GLY A 241 -17.33 -3.90 13.88
CA GLY A 241 -17.44 -3.77 12.42
C GLY A 241 -17.05 -2.42 11.80
N LYS A 242 -16.37 -1.51 12.52
CA LYS A 242 -15.85 -0.23 11.97
C LYS A 242 -15.00 -0.39 10.70
N THR A 243 -14.10 -1.37 10.68
CA THR A 243 -13.28 -1.67 9.50
C THR A 243 -14.10 -2.30 8.37
N LEU A 244 -15.09 -3.14 8.69
CA LEU A 244 -15.95 -3.80 7.70
C LEU A 244 -16.84 -2.79 6.99
N ILE A 245 -17.46 -1.86 7.74
CA ILE A 245 -18.35 -0.85 7.18
C ILE A 245 -17.59 0.13 6.27
N ALA A 246 -16.38 0.55 6.65
CA ALA A 246 -15.56 1.40 5.79
C ALA A 246 -15.20 0.72 4.46
N LYS A 247 -14.90 -0.58 4.49
CA LYS A 247 -14.64 -1.38 3.29
C LYS A 247 -15.90 -1.52 2.42
N ALA A 248 -17.06 -1.80 3.02
CA ALA A 248 -18.32 -1.90 2.29
C ALA A 248 -18.71 -0.59 1.58
N VAL A 249 -18.43 0.56 2.22
CA VAL A 249 -18.64 1.89 1.63
C VAL A 249 -17.75 2.10 0.41
N ALA A 250 -16.48 1.73 0.50
CA ALA A 250 -15.55 1.82 -0.63
C ALA A 250 -15.99 0.95 -1.82
N ASN A 251 -16.48 -0.26 -1.54
CA ASN A 251 -17.01 -1.17 -2.56
C ASN A 251 -18.29 -0.63 -3.21
N SER A 252 -19.26 -0.17 -2.41
CA SER A 252 -20.51 0.42 -2.93
C SER A 252 -20.25 1.64 -3.82
N LEU A 253 -19.32 2.53 -3.42
CA LEU A 253 -18.88 3.65 -4.24
C LEU A 253 -18.24 3.18 -5.56
N ALA A 254 -17.45 2.11 -5.54
CA ALA A 254 -16.87 1.52 -6.74
C ALA A 254 -17.94 0.99 -7.70
N GLU A 255 -18.90 0.23 -7.19
CA GLU A 255 -19.99 -0.32 -8.00
C GLU A 255 -20.84 0.78 -8.63
N ARG A 256 -21.28 1.78 -7.87
CA ARG A 256 -22.19 2.82 -8.35
C ARG A 256 -21.55 3.82 -9.32
N THR A 257 -20.23 4.04 -9.21
CA THR A 257 -19.50 4.93 -10.12
C THR A 257 -19.35 4.34 -11.53
N THR A 258 -19.47 3.01 -11.70
CA THR A 258 -19.35 2.36 -13.02
C THR A 258 -20.47 2.71 -14.02
N ALA A 259 -21.61 3.23 -13.57
CA ALA A 259 -22.76 3.49 -14.43
C ALA A 259 -22.65 4.76 -15.30
N ALA A 260 -21.78 5.72 -14.97
CA ALA A 260 -21.71 7.02 -15.67
C ALA A 260 -20.38 7.30 -16.40
N GLN A 261 -19.28 6.64 -16.02
CA GLN A 261 -17.97 6.66 -16.69
C GLN A 261 -17.11 5.63 -15.96
N ALA A 262 -16.39 4.75 -16.67
CA ALA A 262 -15.55 3.68 -16.12
C ALA A 262 -14.38 4.23 -15.27
N ARG A 263 -14.66 4.78 -14.09
CA ARG A 263 -13.69 5.32 -13.14
C ARG A 263 -13.56 4.32 -12.01
N ARG A 264 -12.36 3.75 -11.89
CA ARG A 264 -11.96 2.93 -10.75
C ARG A 264 -12.00 3.78 -9.48
N THR A 265 -12.54 3.25 -8.39
CA THR A 265 -12.41 3.86 -7.06
C THR A 265 -11.09 3.41 -6.44
N TYR A 266 -10.41 4.33 -5.78
CA TYR A 266 -9.19 4.03 -5.04
C TYR A 266 -9.50 3.98 -3.55
N PHE A 267 -9.19 2.86 -2.90
CA PHE A 267 -9.26 2.71 -1.47
C PHE A 267 -7.83 2.69 -0.90
N LEU A 268 -7.51 3.64 -0.03
CA LEU A 268 -6.25 3.69 0.69
C LEU A 268 -6.54 3.29 2.14
N ASN A 269 -6.07 2.11 2.56
CA ASN A 269 -6.20 1.64 3.93
C ASN A 269 -4.92 1.91 4.70
N ILE A 270 -5.00 2.73 5.74
CA ILE A 270 -3.87 3.09 6.60
C ILE A 270 -4.22 2.72 8.02
N LYS A 271 -3.42 1.85 8.64
CA LYS A 271 -3.58 1.57 10.08
C LYS A 271 -2.75 2.52 10.90
N GLY A 272 -3.30 3.03 11.99
CA GLY A 272 -2.61 3.95 12.89
C GLY A 272 -1.21 3.46 13.34
N PRO A 273 -1.02 2.19 13.72
CA PRO A 273 0.31 1.67 14.06
C PRO A 273 1.30 1.60 12.90
N GLU A 274 0.84 1.47 11.66
CA GLU A 274 1.71 1.43 10.47
C GLU A 274 2.39 2.78 10.21
N LEU A 275 1.81 3.86 10.71
CA LEU A 275 2.39 5.21 10.64
C LEU A 275 3.41 5.48 11.76
N LEU A 276 3.46 4.65 12.81
CA LEU A 276 4.29 4.89 13.99
C LEU A 276 5.68 4.25 13.82
N ASP A 277 6.56 4.92 13.08
CA ASP A 277 7.97 4.54 12.97
C ASP A 277 8.83 5.13 14.10
N LYS A 278 9.90 4.41 14.47
CA LYS A 278 10.85 4.84 15.50
C LYS A 278 11.70 6.06 15.08
N TYR A 279 11.63 6.44 13.81
CA TYR A 279 12.43 7.51 13.23
C TYR A 279 11.64 8.82 13.19
N VAL A 280 12.15 9.83 13.89
CA VAL A 280 11.55 11.18 13.98
C VAL A 280 11.35 11.76 12.57
N GLY A 281 10.12 12.18 12.25
CA GLY A 281 9.78 12.82 10.97
C GLY A 281 9.41 11.85 9.83
N GLU A 282 9.64 10.54 9.98
CA GLU A 282 9.25 9.56 8.96
C GLU A 282 7.73 9.41 8.87
N THR A 283 7.04 9.39 10.02
CA THR A 283 5.57 9.41 10.10
C THR A 283 4.95 10.60 9.37
N GLU A 284 5.53 11.81 9.53
CA GLU A 284 5.05 13.01 8.85
C GLU A 284 5.27 12.91 7.33
N ARG A 285 6.41 12.37 6.91
CA ARG A 285 6.73 12.12 5.50
C ARG A 285 5.76 11.13 4.87
N GLN A 286 5.46 10.03 5.55
CA GLN A 286 4.49 9.02 5.10
C GLN A 286 3.10 9.64 4.96
N LEU A 287 2.68 10.46 5.93
CA LEU A 287 1.37 11.10 5.89
C LEU A 287 1.25 12.06 4.69
N ARG A 288 2.26 12.89 4.44
CA ARG A 288 2.32 13.74 3.24
C ARG A 288 2.23 12.93 1.95
N LEU A 289 2.88 11.79 1.92
CA LEU A 289 2.93 10.93 0.74
C LEU A 289 1.57 10.25 0.46
N ILE A 290 0.89 9.76 1.50
CA ILE A 290 -0.46 9.19 1.40
C ILE A 290 -1.42 10.21 0.79
N PHE A 291 -1.45 11.43 1.34
CA PHE A 291 -2.32 12.48 0.82
C PHE A 291 -1.88 13.02 -0.54
N ALA A 292 -0.57 13.07 -0.85
CA ALA A 292 -0.10 13.40 -2.20
C ALA A 292 -0.59 12.39 -3.25
N ARG A 293 -0.60 11.09 -2.93
CA ARG A 293 -1.14 10.03 -3.79
C ARG A 293 -2.65 10.12 -3.90
N ALA A 294 -3.37 10.39 -2.80
CA ALA A 294 -4.79 10.65 -2.85
C ALA A 294 -5.12 11.84 -3.77
N ARG A 295 -4.38 12.95 -3.65
CA ARG A 295 -4.50 14.13 -4.53
C ARG A 295 -4.23 13.83 -5.99
N GLU A 296 -3.25 12.98 -6.30
CA GLU A 296 -2.96 12.53 -7.67
C GLU A 296 -4.18 11.84 -8.28
N LYS A 297 -4.67 10.78 -7.63
CA LYS A 297 -5.80 9.99 -8.15
C LYS A 297 -7.06 10.85 -8.24
N ALA A 298 -7.24 11.73 -7.26
CA ALA A 298 -8.32 12.70 -7.28
C ALA A 298 -8.21 13.68 -8.46
N SER A 299 -7.02 14.21 -8.75
CA SER A 299 -6.79 15.12 -9.89
C SER A 299 -7.03 14.43 -11.24
N ALA A 300 -6.80 13.12 -11.31
CA ALA A 300 -7.15 12.29 -12.47
C ALA A 300 -8.67 12.00 -12.59
N GLY A 301 -9.48 12.53 -11.66
CA GLY A 301 -10.93 12.46 -11.68
C GLY A 301 -11.52 11.20 -11.02
N PHE A 302 -10.70 10.38 -10.36
CA PHE A 302 -11.16 9.18 -9.67
C PHE A 302 -11.67 9.49 -8.27
N PRO A 303 -12.73 8.82 -7.78
CA PRO A 303 -13.10 8.89 -6.37
C PRO A 303 -12.05 8.15 -5.51
N VAL A 304 -11.61 8.79 -4.44
CA VAL A 304 -10.60 8.26 -3.52
C VAL A 304 -11.15 8.24 -2.10
N VAL A 305 -11.09 7.07 -1.46
CA VAL A 305 -11.45 6.87 -0.06
C VAL A 305 -10.16 6.63 0.72
N VAL A 306 -9.85 7.52 1.66
CA VAL A 306 -8.72 7.41 2.57
C VAL A 306 -9.26 6.92 3.92
N PHE A 307 -8.99 5.66 4.26
CA PHE A 307 -9.44 5.04 5.50
C PHE A 307 -8.29 4.97 6.51
N PHE A 308 -8.47 5.61 7.67
CA PHE A 308 -7.59 5.53 8.81
C PHE A 308 -8.19 4.61 9.88
N ASP A 309 -7.62 3.43 10.05
CA ASP A 309 -8.00 2.52 11.14
C ASP A 309 -7.18 2.79 12.41
N GLU A 310 -7.73 2.47 13.58
CA GLU A 310 -7.07 2.65 14.89
C GLU A 310 -6.48 4.05 15.10
N MET A 311 -7.21 5.10 14.74
CA MET A 311 -6.70 6.48 14.81
C MET A 311 -6.26 6.89 16.22
N GLU A 312 -6.80 6.26 17.28
CA GLU A 312 -6.37 6.47 18.66
C GLU A 312 -4.88 6.22 18.89
N SER A 313 -4.23 5.39 18.08
CA SER A 313 -2.79 5.14 18.19
C SER A 313 -1.98 6.40 17.85
N LEU A 314 -2.50 7.24 16.95
CA LEU A 314 -1.88 8.51 16.52
C LEU A 314 -2.10 9.63 17.55
N PHE A 315 -3.11 9.50 18.41
CA PHE A 315 -3.51 10.52 19.39
C PHE A 315 -2.97 10.25 20.81
N ARG A 316 -2.09 9.27 21.01
CA ARG A 316 -1.61 8.88 22.35
C ARG A 316 -1.07 10.10 23.10
N THR A 317 -1.82 10.52 24.11
CA THR A 317 -1.41 11.54 25.06
C THR A 317 -0.56 10.87 26.13
N ARG A 318 0.73 11.21 26.16
CA ARG A 318 1.70 11.08 27.27
C ARG A 318 1.30 10.16 28.44
N GLY A 319 2.04 9.07 28.60
CA GLY A 319 2.37 8.57 29.95
C GLY A 319 3.34 9.56 30.61
N THR A 320 3.16 9.82 31.90
CA THR A 320 3.96 10.72 32.73
C THR A 320 5.45 10.37 32.72
N GLY A 321 6.21 10.90 31.77
CA GLY A 321 7.65 10.75 31.68
C GLY A 321 8.22 11.75 30.70
N LYS A 322 9.24 12.49 31.13
CA LYS A 322 9.93 13.65 30.49
C LYS A 322 10.53 13.42 29.09
N SER A 323 9.93 12.64 28.20
CA SER A 323 10.47 12.42 26.85
C SER A 323 9.38 12.04 25.85
N SER A 324 8.91 13.01 25.05
CA SER A 324 8.50 12.83 23.65
C SER A 324 7.77 14.10 23.15
N ASP A 325 8.51 15.12 22.76
CA ASP A 325 7.94 16.26 21.99
C ASP A 325 7.60 15.85 20.54
N VAL A 326 8.05 14.67 20.10
CA VAL A 326 7.92 14.12 18.73
C VAL A 326 6.53 13.60 18.40
N GLU A 327 5.78 13.03 19.36
CA GLU A 327 4.43 12.48 19.09
C GLU A 327 3.39 13.60 18.93
N THR A 328 3.69 14.82 19.42
CA THR A 328 2.80 15.99 19.38
C THR A 328 2.69 16.64 17.99
N THR A 329 3.58 16.34 17.04
CA THR A 329 3.60 17.00 15.71
C THR A 329 2.76 16.28 14.66
N ILE A 330 2.42 15.00 14.89
CA ILE A 330 1.67 14.18 13.93
C ILE A 330 0.24 14.70 13.77
N VAL A 331 -0.43 15.06 14.87
CA VAL A 331 -1.83 15.53 14.85
C VAL A 331 -1.97 16.83 14.04
N PRO A 332 -1.18 17.90 14.28
CA PRO A 332 -1.20 19.09 13.41
C PRO A 332 -0.94 18.79 11.93
N GLN A 333 -0.02 17.87 11.62
CA GLN A 333 0.27 17.48 10.24
C GLN A 333 -0.93 16.77 9.59
N LEU A 334 -1.58 15.84 10.30
CA LEU A 334 -2.80 15.17 9.82
C LEU A 334 -3.92 16.18 9.52
N LEU A 335 -4.14 17.12 10.45
CA LEU A 335 -5.14 18.17 10.27
C LEU A 335 -4.82 19.05 9.04
N THR A 336 -3.55 19.39 8.86
CA THR A 336 -3.09 20.17 7.70
C THR A 336 -3.32 19.43 6.38
N GLU A 337 -3.08 18.12 6.33
CA GLU A 337 -3.33 17.34 5.13
C GLU A 337 -4.83 17.14 4.84
N ILE A 338 -5.67 16.96 5.87
CA ILE A 338 -7.14 16.90 5.72
C ILE A 338 -7.66 18.24 5.17
N ASP A 339 -7.24 19.37 5.75
CA ASP A 339 -7.60 20.70 5.26
C ASP A 339 -7.09 20.91 3.81
N GLY A 340 -5.94 20.33 3.46
CA GLY A 340 -5.35 20.37 2.12
C GLY A 340 -6.12 19.57 1.06
N VAL A 341 -6.94 18.59 1.45
CA VAL A 341 -7.82 17.85 0.53
C VAL A 341 -9.27 18.34 0.56
N GLU A 342 -9.63 19.29 1.44
CA GLU A 342 -10.97 19.88 1.52
C GLU A 342 -11.42 20.50 0.18
N GLN A 343 -10.47 21.02 -0.61
CA GLN A 343 -10.74 21.61 -1.93
C GLN A 343 -11.05 20.59 -3.02
N LEU A 344 -10.78 19.29 -2.79
CA LEU A 344 -10.98 18.24 -3.78
C LEU A 344 -12.30 17.53 -3.56
N ASP A 345 -13.18 17.61 -4.56
CA ASP A 345 -14.55 17.15 -4.37
C ASP A 345 -14.72 15.64 -4.26
N ASN A 346 -13.72 14.91 -4.73
CA ASN A 346 -13.71 13.46 -4.93
C ASN A 346 -12.81 12.70 -3.96
N VAL A 347 -12.35 13.34 -2.88
CA VAL A 347 -11.64 12.68 -1.77
C VAL A 347 -12.55 12.61 -0.55
N ILE A 348 -12.66 11.42 0.04
CA ILE A 348 -13.38 11.18 1.29
C ILE A 348 -12.40 10.62 2.32
N VAL A 349 -12.41 11.17 3.52
CA VAL A 349 -11.60 10.68 4.64
C VAL A 349 -12.49 9.95 5.65
N ILE A 350 -12.25 8.66 5.88
CA ILE A 350 -12.96 7.88 6.87
C ILE A 350 -11.98 7.55 7.99
N GLY A 351 -12.29 7.99 9.20
CA GLY A 351 -11.53 7.65 10.40
C GLY A 351 -12.28 6.62 11.25
N ALA A 352 -11.59 5.60 11.74
CA ALA A 352 -12.12 4.67 12.72
C ALA A 352 -11.34 4.77 14.04
N SER A 353 -12.06 4.81 15.15
CA SER A 353 -11.45 4.75 16.48
C SER A 353 -12.22 3.90 17.47
N ASN A 354 -11.51 3.15 18.30
CA ASN A 354 -12.11 2.41 19.42
C ASN A 354 -12.30 3.27 20.67
N ARG A 355 -11.65 4.44 20.72
CA ARG A 355 -11.52 5.27 21.94
C ARG A 355 -11.92 6.71 21.67
N GLU A 356 -13.19 7.01 21.85
CA GLU A 356 -13.69 8.38 21.67
C GLU A 356 -13.09 9.41 22.65
N ASP A 357 -12.60 8.94 23.81
CA ASP A 357 -11.93 9.76 24.82
C ASP A 357 -10.58 10.29 24.36
N LEU A 358 -9.91 9.60 23.43
CA LEU A 358 -8.61 9.99 22.90
C LEU A 358 -8.69 10.84 21.63
N ILE A 359 -9.89 11.10 21.11
CA ILE A 359 -10.04 11.84 19.86
C ILE A 359 -9.84 13.33 20.11
N ASP A 360 -8.87 13.93 19.41
CA ASP A 360 -8.63 15.38 19.49
C ASP A 360 -9.87 16.15 18.98
N PRO A 361 -10.49 17.04 19.78
CA PRO A 361 -11.61 17.85 19.34
C PRO A 361 -11.33 18.71 18.09
N ALA A 362 -10.07 18.98 17.76
CA ALA A 362 -9.67 19.68 16.55
C ALA A 362 -10.01 18.91 15.27
N ILE A 363 -9.99 17.56 15.28
CA ILE A 363 -10.34 16.76 14.09
C ILE A 363 -11.86 16.76 13.82
N LEU A 364 -12.66 17.04 14.85
CA LEU A 364 -14.12 17.06 14.82
C LEU A 364 -14.72 18.39 14.37
N ARG A 365 -13.87 19.35 13.96
CA ARG A 365 -14.32 20.67 13.51
C ARG A 365 -14.90 20.57 12.09
N PRO A 366 -15.88 21.43 11.74
CA PRO A 366 -16.42 21.50 10.40
C PRO A 366 -15.33 21.68 9.33
N GLY A 367 -15.44 20.96 8.21
CA GLY A 367 -14.45 20.89 7.13
C GLY A 367 -13.48 19.71 7.23
N ARG A 368 -13.55 18.93 8.31
CA ARG A 368 -12.69 17.76 8.59
C ARG A 368 -13.54 16.51 8.71
N LEU A 369 -13.67 15.94 9.92
CA LEU A 369 -14.58 14.82 10.19
C LEU A 369 -15.94 15.36 10.65
N ASP A 370 -16.75 15.76 9.67
CA ASP A 370 -18.06 16.40 9.86
C ASP A 370 -19.11 15.43 10.40
N VAL A 371 -19.12 14.22 9.85
CA VAL A 371 -20.12 13.19 10.15
C VAL A 371 -19.57 12.25 11.20
N LYS A 372 -20.30 12.06 12.29
CA LYS A 372 -19.89 11.22 13.42
C LYS A 372 -20.90 10.11 13.58
N ILE A 373 -20.45 8.88 13.39
CA ILE A 373 -21.32 7.71 13.42
C ILE A 373 -20.83 6.82 14.54
N ARG A 374 -21.69 6.68 15.54
CA ARG A 374 -21.47 5.82 16.69
C ARG A 374 -21.87 4.40 16.31
N ILE A 375 -20.91 3.50 16.38
CA ILE A 375 -21.15 2.06 16.25
C ILE A 375 -21.29 1.52 17.66
N GLU A 376 -22.47 1.02 17.99
CA GLU A 376 -22.75 0.47 19.32
C GLU A 376 -22.54 -1.04 19.35
N ARG A 377 -22.58 -1.63 20.55
CA ARG A 377 -22.61 -3.08 20.72
C ARG A 377 -23.94 -3.61 20.15
N PRO A 378 -23.95 -4.79 19.52
CA PRO A 378 -25.18 -5.34 18.97
C PRO A 378 -26.18 -5.67 20.08
N ASP A 379 -27.44 -5.31 19.87
CA ASP A 379 -28.56 -5.82 20.65
C ASP A 379 -28.93 -7.24 20.20
N ALA A 380 -29.96 -7.83 20.81
CA ALA A 380 -30.40 -9.18 20.47
C ALA A 380 -30.88 -9.32 19.01
N GLU A 381 -31.44 -8.27 18.40
CA GLU A 381 -31.90 -8.28 17.01
C GLU A 381 -30.71 -8.19 16.05
N ALA A 382 -29.79 -7.26 16.30
CA ALA A 382 -28.52 -7.13 15.60
C ALA A 382 -27.68 -8.41 15.71
N ALA A 383 -27.63 -9.04 16.88
CA ALA A 383 -26.94 -10.31 17.08
C ALA A 383 -27.55 -11.43 16.22
N ARG A 384 -28.88 -11.53 16.12
CA ARG A 384 -29.53 -12.50 15.20
C ARG A 384 -29.06 -12.29 13.76
N ASP A 385 -29.02 -11.05 13.29
CA ASP A 385 -28.56 -10.74 11.94
C ASP A 385 -27.08 -11.08 11.74
N ILE A 386 -26.21 -10.76 12.71
CA ILE A 386 -24.79 -11.11 12.69
C ILE A 386 -24.59 -12.64 12.67
N PHE A 387 -25.28 -13.38 13.54
CA PHE A 387 -25.25 -14.85 13.51
C PHE A 387 -25.72 -15.39 12.16
N GLY A 388 -26.74 -14.79 11.55
CA GLY A 388 -27.22 -15.15 10.21
C GLY A 388 -26.19 -14.97 9.09
N LYS A 389 -25.19 -14.10 9.26
CA LYS A 389 -24.08 -13.99 8.29
C LYS A 389 -23.09 -15.14 8.39
N TYR A 390 -22.93 -15.73 9.57
CA TYR A 390 -21.93 -16.78 9.83
C TYR A 390 -22.51 -18.19 9.87
N LEU A 391 -23.80 -18.33 10.16
CA LEU A 391 -24.55 -19.58 10.19
C LEU A 391 -25.44 -19.64 8.96
N THR A 392 -24.99 -20.37 7.93
CA THR A 392 -25.72 -20.56 6.68
C THR A 392 -26.23 -21.99 6.56
N ALA A 393 -27.28 -22.20 5.77
CA ALA A 393 -27.83 -23.53 5.49
C ALA A 393 -26.87 -24.45 4.71
N GLU A 394 -25.76 -23.90 4.18
CA GLU A 394 -24.70 -24.66 3.53
C GLU A 394 -23.81 -25.41 4.54
N LEU A 395 -23.77 -24.95 5.80
CA LEU A 395 -23.01 -25.61 6.84
C LEU A 395 -23.63 -26.97 7.19
N PRO A 396 -22.81 -27.98 7.51
CA PRO A 396 -23.31 -29.27 7.93
C PRO A 396 -24.02 -29.13 9.28
N LEU A 397 -25.35 -29.25 9.28
CA LEU A 397 -26.18 -29.30 10.49
C LEU A 397 -26.42 -30.75 10.93
N HIS A 398 -26.61 -30.95 12.23
CA HIS A 398 -26.91 -32.28 12.75
C HIS A 398 -28.25 -32.80 12.20
N PRO A 399 -28.35 -34.06 11.70
CA PRO A 399 -29.56 -34.57 11.07
C PRO A 399 -30.81 -34.52 11.96
N ALA A 400 -30.66 -34.70 13.27
CA ALA A 400 -31.79 -34.62 14.21
C ALA A 400 -32.37 -33.20 14.27
N LEU A 401 -31.51 -32.18 14.27
CA LEU A 401 -31.91 -30.77 14.30
C LEU A 401 -32.69 -30.40 13.03
N VAL A 402 -32.19 -30.85 11.87
CA VAL A 402 -32.84 -30.65 10.56
C VAL A 402 -34.20 -31.35 10.51
N ALA A 403 -34.29 -32.58 11.02
CA ALA A 403 -35.53 -33.35 11.05
C ALA A 403 -36.57 -32.73 12.00
N GLU A 404 -36.14 -32.21 13.15
CA GLU A 404 -37.01 -31.56 14.13
C GLU A 404 -37.65 -30.28 13.57
N HIS A 405 -36.89 -29.47 12.84
CA HIS A 405 -37.34 -28.17 12.33
C HIS A 405 -37.86 -28.22 10.88
N GLY A 406 -37.88 -29.41 10.26
CA GLY A 406 -38.47 -29.61 8.94
C GLY A 406 -37.65 -29.08 7.75
N GLY A 407 -36.36 -28.81 7.93
CA GLY A 407 -35.46 -28.36 6.87
C GLY A 407 -34.18 -27.68 7.40
N PRO A 408 -33.19 -27.42 6.53
CA PRO A 408 -31.95 -26.78 6.93
C PRO A 408 -32.14 -25.30 7.30
N GLU A 409 -32.91 -24.52 6.52
CA GLU A 409 -33.16 -23.10 6.80
C GLU A 409 -33.85 -22.88 8.17
N PRO A 410 -34.98 -23.55 8.49
CA PRO A 410 -35.60 -23.39 9.82
C PRO A 410 -34.71 -23.90 10.96
N ALA A 411 -33.87 -24.91 10.71
CA ALA A 411 -32.92 -25.40 11.71
C ALA A 411 -31.80 -24.38 12.00
N VAL A 412 -31.32 -23.65 10.99
CA VAL A 412 -30.39 -22.52 11.20
C VAL A 412 -31.08 -21.45 12.03
N THR A 413 -32.30 -21.04 11.68
CA THR A 413 -33.04 -20.01 12.44
C THR A 413 -33.20 -20.41 13.90
N ALA A 414 -33.60 -21.65 14.18
CA ALA A 414 -33.74 -22.14 15.54
C ALA A 414 -32.41 -22.17 16.30
N LEU A 415 -31.30 -22.48 15.62
CA LEU A 415 -29.97 -22.46 16.21
C LEU A 415 -29.50 -21.03 16.53
N ILE A 416 -29.79 -20.07 15.65
CA ILE A 416 -29.53 -18.64 15.88
C ILE A 416 -30.34 -18.15 17.08
N ASP A 417 -31.64 -18.46 17.13
CA ASP A 417 -32.50 -18.08 18.24
C ASP A 417 -32.01 -18.68 19.56
N PHE A 418 -31.59 -19.96 19.56
CA PHE A 418 -30.97 -20.59 20.73
C PHE A 418 -29.70 -19.84 21.19
N CYS A 419 -28.82 -19.46 20.26
CA CYS A 419 -27.59 -18.74 20.60
C CYS A 419 -27.89 -17.36 21.18
N VAL A 420 -28.81 -16.62 20.57
CA VAL A 420 -29.19 -15.27 21.01
C VAL A 420 -29.93 -15.32 22.35
N GLU A 421 -30.89 -16.22 22.53
CA GLU A 421 -31.57 -16.40 23.81
C GLU A 421 -30.58 -16.75 24.91
N ARG A 422 -29.65 -17.67 24.65
CA ARG A 422 -28.64 -18.07 25.64
C ARG A 422 -27.68 -16.94 25.98
N MET A 423 -27.22 -16.17 24.99
CA MET A 423 -26.23 -15.11 25.16
C MET A 423 -26.82 -13.84 25.80
N TYR A 424 -28.10 -13.54 25.52
CA TYR A 424 -28.80 -12.35 26.05
C TYR A 424 -29.70 -12.64 27.24
N ALA A 425 -29.74 -13.87 27.76
CA ALA A 425 -30.49 -14.19 28.96
C ALA A 425 -29.89 -13.52 30.22
N ALA A 426 -30.74 -12.84 30.99
CA ALA A 426 -30.39 -12.32 32.31
C ALA A 426 -30.45 -13.43 33.37
N THR A 427 -29.48 -14.34 33.31
CA THR A 427 -29.33 -15.47 34.24
C THR A 427 -28.07 -15.34 35.09
N PRO A 428 -28.01 -15.94 36.29
CA PRO A 428 -26.81 -15.93 37.14
C PRO A 428 -25.54 -16.45 36.44
N GLU A 429 -25.69 -17.39 35.51
CA GLU A 429 -24.59 -17.92 34.70
C GLU A 429 -23.99 -16.92 33.70
N ASN A 430 -24.75 -15.87 33.36
CA ASN A 430 -24.35 -14.82 32.42
C ASN A 430 -23.98 -13.51 33.14
N GLU A 431 -24.04 -13.48 34.47
CA GLU A 431 -23.54 -12.35 35.27
C GLU A 431 -22.04 -12.25 35.06
N PHE A 432 -21.56 -11.10 34.60
CA PHE A 432 -20.16 -10.92 34.23
C PHE A 432 -19.44 -10.03 35.23
N VAL A 433 -20.00 -8.85 35.52
CA VAL A 433 -19.34 -7.84 36.35
C VAL A 433 -20.32 -7.17 37.30
N GLU A 434 -19.99 -7.14 38.59
CA GLU A 434 -20.61 -6.27 39.57
C GLU A 434 -19.83 -4.93 39.63
N ALA A 435 -20.48 -3.85 39.20
CA ALA A 435 -19.96 -2.50 39.30
C ALA A 435 -20.49 -1.80 40.56
N THR A 436 -19.60 -1.22 41.35
CA THR A 436 -19.94 -0.37 42.50
C THR A 436 -19.65 1.10 42.16
N TYR A 437 -20.63 1.97 42.39
CA TYR A 437 -20.54 3.40 42.08
C TYR A 437 -20.11 4.20 43.31
N ALA A 438 -19.71 5.46 43.08
CA ALA A 438 -19.32 6.40 44.14
C ALA A 438 -20.45 6.70 45.15
N ASP A 439 -21.71 6.53 44.77
CA ASP A 439 -22.88 6.68 45.66
C ASP A 439 -23.12 5.43 46.54
N GLY A 440 -22.33 4.37 46.36
CA GLY A 440 -22.44 3.09 47.05
C GLY A 440 -23.45 2.12 46.43
N SER A 441 -24.15 2.49 45.36
CA SER A 441 -25.01 1.58 44.62
C SER A 441 -24.21 0.52 43.87
N ARG A 442 -24.83 -0.64 43.64
CA ARG A 442 -24.23 -1.76 42.90
C ARG A 442 -25.13 -2.17 41.75
N GLU A 443 -24.53 -2.50 40.63
CA GLU A 443 -25.20 -2.98 39.43
C GLU A 443 -24.47 -4.21 38.90
N VAL A 444 -25.22 -5.25 38.54
CA VAL A 444 -24.66 -6.45 37.91
C VAL A 444 -24.89 -6.35 36.41
N LEU A 445 -23.79 -6.24 35.69
CA LEU A 445 -23.75 -6.25 34.24
C LEU A 445 -23.65 -7.69 33.75
N HIS A 446 -24.41 -7.98 32.70
CA HIS A 446 -24.45 -9.29 32.08
C HIS A 446 -23.55 -9.30 30.85
N PHE A 447 -23.20 -10.50 30.40
CA PHE A 447 -22.39 -10.65 29.19
C PHE A 447 -23.00 -10.00 27.94
N SER A 448 -24.33 -9.95 27.87
CA SER A 448 -25.08 -9.24 26.82
C SER A 448 -24.63 -7.79 26.64
N ASP A 449 -24.21 -7.14 27.72
CA ASP A 449 -23.79 -5.74 27.72
C ASP A 449 -22.38 -5.56 27.12
N PHE A 450 -21.65 -6.68 26.95
CA PHE A 450 -20.30 -6.75 26.38
C PHE A 450 -20.26 -7.48 25.03
N ALA A 451 -21.42 -7.80 24.46
CA ALA A 451 -21.52 -8.42 23.14
C ALA A 451 -20.75 -7.60 22.07
N SER A 452 -20.16 -8.31 21.11
CA SER A 452 -19.53 -7.71 19.92
C SER A 452 -19.63 -8.65 18.73
N GLY A 453 -19.52 -8.10 17.51
CA GLY A 453 -19.53 -8.92 16.29
C GLY A 453 -18.34 -9.90 16.22
N ALA A 454 -17.16 -9.47 16.67
CA ALA A 454 -15.97 -10.32 16.74
C ALA A 454 -16.15 -11.52 17.70
N MET A 455 -16.82 -11.29 18.83
CA MET A 455 -17.14 -12.33 19.80
C MET A 455 -18.17 -13.32 19.24
N ILE A 456 -19.22 -12.84 18.56
CA ILE A 456 -20.18 -13.71 17.86
C ILE A 456 -19.45 -14.58 16.81
N HIS A 457 -18.55 -13.97 16.03
CA HIS A 457 -17.72 -14.70 15.06
C HIS A 457 -16.87 -15.79 15.74
N ASN A 458 -16.19 -15.47 16.84
CA ASN A 458 -15.39 -16.43 17.60
C ASN A 458 -16.22 -17.60 18.15
N ILE A 459 -17.42 -17.32 18.68
CA ILE A 459 -18.37 -18.34 19.17
C ILE A 459 -18.72 -19.31 18.04
N VAL A 460 -19.03 -18.80 16.84
CA VAL A 460 -19.36 -19.63 15.69
C VAL A 460 -18.16 -20.50 15.27
N ASP A 461 -16.95 -19.94 15.22
CA ASP A 461 -15.74 -20.69 14.86
C ASP A 461 -15.40 -21.76 15.90
N ARG A 462 -15.58 -21.46 17.17
CA ARG A 462 -15.41 -22.41 18.28
C ARG A 462 -16.45 -23.52 18.23
N ALA A 463 -17.70 -23.21 17.93
CA ALA A 463 -18.76 -24.22 17.74
C ALA A 463 -18.47 -25.12 16.54
N LYS A 464 -17.99 -24.58 15.41
CA LYS A 464 -17.51 -25.36 14.25
C LYS A 464 -16.37 -26.29 14.64
N LYS A 465 -15.40 -25.80 15.41
CA LYS A 465 -14.29 -26.63 15.93
C LYS A 465 -14.79 -27.73 16.86
N GLY A 466 -15.77 -27.44 17.72
CA GLY A 466 -16.45 -28.42 18.57
C GLY A 466 -17.12 -29.52 17.75
N ALA A 467 -17.88 -29.16 16.72
CA ALA A 467 -18.52 -30.13 15.82
C ALA A 467 -17.52 -31.00 15.06
N ILE A 468 -16.35 -30.46 14.67
CA ILE A 468 -15.28 -31.26 14.06
C ILE A 468 -14.70 -32.25 15.07
N LYS A 469 -14.49 -31.86 16.33
CA LYS A 469 -14.03 -32.78 17.39
C LYS A 469 -15.04 -33.90 17.62
N SER A 470 -16.33 -33.56 17.76
CA SER A 470 -17.41 -34.54 17.92
C SER A 470 -17.42 -35.54 16.76
N LEU A 471 -17.31 -35.08 15.51
CA LEU A 471 -17.20 -35.95 14.34
C LEU A 471 -16.01 -36.93 14.41
N LEU A 472 -14.87 -36.50 14.94
CA LEU A 472 -13.69 -37.36 15.06
C LEU A 472 -13.81 -38.38 16.22
N GLU A 473 -14.54 -38.04 17.28
CA GLU A 473 -14.67 -38.85 18.49
C GLU A 473 -15.86 -39.81 18.45
N THR A 474 -17.03 -39.33 18.07
CA THR A 474 -18.30 -40.08 18.08
C THR A 474 -18.72 -40.56 16.69
N GLY A 475 -18.18 -39.93 15.63
CA GLY A 475 -18.59 -40.16 14.24
C GLY A 475 -19.86 -39.40 13.84
N GLU A 476 -20.44 -38.60 14.73
CA GLU A 476 -21.65 -37.81 14.47
C GLU A 476 -21.29 -36.53 13.71
N ARG A 477 -22.01 -36.27 12.61
CA ARG A 477 -21.73 -35.13 11.73
C ARG A 477 -22.73 -34.01 11.94
N GLY A 478 -22.20 -32.80 12.10
CA GLY A 478 -22.95 -31.56 11.95
C GLY A 478 -23.05 -30.74 13.22
N LEU A 479 -23.38 -29.46 13.06
CA LEU A 479 -23.56 -28.50 14.14
C LEU A 479 -24.83 -28.82 14.94
N HIS A 480 -24.73 -28.66 16.25
CA HIS A 480 -25.77 -29.00 17.24
C HIS A 480 -25.79 -27.89 18.31
N PRO A 481 -26.94 -27.58 18.95
CA PRO A 481 -27.02 -26.55 19.99
C PRO A 481 -26.00 -26.71 21.12
N GLU A 482 -25.65 -27.94 21.49
CA GLU A 482 -24.65 -28.21 22.54
C GLU A 482 -23.27 -27.64 22.18
N HIS A 483 -22.83 -27.74 20.92
CA HIS A 483 -21.57 -27.16 20.48
C HIS A 483 -21.55 -25.62 20.64
N PHE A 484 -22.71 -24.96 20.49
CA PHE A 484 -22.84 -23.52 20.72
C PHE A 484 -22.92 -23.19 22.21
N ALA A 485 -23.62 -24.01 23.01
CA ALA A 485 -23.66 -23.82 24.45
C ALA A 485 -22.26 -23.90 25.08
N GLU A 486 -21.47 -24.89 24.67
CA GLU A 486 -20.06 -25.02 25.06
C GLU A 486 -19.23 -23.85 24.55
N ALA A 487 -19.39 -23.47 23.27
CA ALA A 487 -18.63 -22.37 22.69
C ALA A 487 -18.90 -21.02 23.37
N ILE A 488 -20.17 -20.74 23.70
CA ILE A 488 -20.58 -19.54 24.44
C ILE A 488 -19.93 -19.56 25.83
N ALA A 489 -20.05 -20.66 26.57
CA ALA A 489 -19.46 -20.77 27.91
C ALA A 489 -17.93 -20.64 27.90
N GLU A 490 -17.26 -21.26 26.94
CA GLU A 490 -15.80 -21.14 26.81
C GLU A 490 -15.38 -19.71 26.43
N GLU A 491 -16.06 -19.06 25.47
CA GLU A 491 -15.77 -17.67 25.10
C GLU A 491 -15.96 -16.73 26.30
N PHE A 492 -16.95 -17.01 27.15
CA PHE A 492 -17.20 -16.23 28.37
C PHE A 492 -16.04 -16.39 29.34
N SER A 493 -15.60 -17.64 29.58
CA SER A 493 -14.48 -17.93 30.50
C SER A 493 -13.14 -17.35 30.04
N GLU A 494 -12.87 -17.28 28.73
CA GLU A 494 -11.62 -16.71 28.22
C GLU A 494 -11.59 -15.17 28.30
N HIS A 495 -12.76 -14.54 28.25
CA HIS A 495 -12.90 -13.09 28.42
C HIS A 495 -12.98 -12.65 29.90
N GLU A 496 -13.22 -13.55 30.84
CA GLU A 496 -13.12 -13.30 32.29
C GLU A 496 -11.68 -12.98 32.75
N ASP A 497 -10.66 -13.51 32.06
CA ASP A 497 -9.25 -13.40 32.47
C ASP A 497 -8.55 -12.09 32.02
N LEU A 498 -9.19 -11.23 31.20
CA LEU A 498 -8.52 -10.10 30.54
C LEU A 498 -9.36 -8.81 30.48
N PRO A 499 -9.24 -7.87 31.45
CA PRO A 499 -9.64 -6.49 31.22
C PRO A 499 -8.48 -5.75 30.53
N ASN A 500 -8.40 -5.86 29.20
CA ASN A 500 -7.66 -4.86 28.40
C ASN A 500 -8.41 -3.51 28.34
N THR A 501 -9.58 -3.39 28.97
CA THR A 501 -10.39 -2.16 29.03
C THR A 501 -10.25 -1.51 30.41
N THR A 502 -9.07 -0.95 30.67
CA THR A 502 -8.76 -0.17 31.89
C THR A 502 -9.46 1.20 31.93
N ASN A 503 -10.52 1.44 31.14
CA ASN A 503 -11.15 2.75 31.00
C ASN A 503 -12.44 2.88 31.82
N PRO A 504 -12.45 3.65 32.93
CA PRO A 504 -13.65 3.91 33.73
C PRO A 504 -14.85 4.48 32.95
N ASP A 505 -14.61 5.18 31.84
CA ASP A 505 -15.68 5.76 31.02
C ASP A 505 -16.40 4.72 30.15
N GLU A 506 -15.74 3.61 29.83
CA GLU A 506 -16.38 2.49 29.13
C GLU A 506 -17.39 1.82 30.07
N TRP A 507 -17.03 1.63 31.34
CA TRP A 507 -17.91 1.08 32.37
C TRP A 507 -19.12 1.97 32.67
N ALA A 508 -18.91 3.28 32.79
CA ALA A 508 -20.00 4.24 32.99
C ALA A 508 -21.00 4.27 31.81
N ARG A 509 -20.56 3.90 30.59
CA ARG A 509 -21.42 3.84 29.41
C ARG A 509 -22.17 2.52 29.29
N ILE A 510 -21.53 1.40 29.60
CA ILE A 510 -22.15 0.08 29.55
C ILE A 510 -23.31 -0.01 30.56
N SER A 511 -23.16 0.61 31.73
CA SER A 511 -24.23 0.73 32.74
C SER A 511 -25.37 1.70 32.36
N GLY A 512 -25.21 2.55 31.33
CA GLY A 512 -26.20 3.55 30.95
C GLY A 512 -26.37 4.71 31.95
N ARG A 513 -25.72 4.67 33.13
CA ARG A 513 -25.69 5.77 34.11
C ARG A 513 -24.66 6.83 33.74
N LYS A 514 -25.11 7.85 33.01
CA LYS A 514 -24.26 9.02 32.69
C LYS A 514 -23.82 9.76 33.97
N GLY A 515 -22.51 9.75 34.23
CA GLY A 515 -21.83 10.71 35.11
C GLY A 515 -21.41 10.21 36.49
N GLU A 516 -21.71 8.95 36.85
CA GLU A 516 -21.26 8.37 38.11
C GLU A 516 -19.98 7.56 37.92
N ARG A 517 -18.95 7.90 38.69
CA ARG A 517 -17.65 7.22 38.63
C ARG A 517 -17.75 5.86 39.31
N VAL A 518 -17.39 4.81 38.57
CA VAL A 518 -17.23 3.46 39.13
C VAL A 518 -16.01 3.45 40.06
N THR A 519 -16.20 3.01 41.30
CA THR A 519 -15.15 2.96 42.34
C THR A 519 -14.55 1.57 42.47
N HIS A 520 -15.35 0.53 42.30
CA HIS A 520 -14.92 -0.86 42.39
C HIS A 520 -15.61 -1.71 41.33
N LEU A 521 -14.86 -2.63 40.73
CA LEU A 521 -15.35 -3.63 39.78
C LEU A 521 -15.01 -5.00 40.34
N ARG A 522 -15.99 -5.89 40.39
CA ARG A 522 -15.82 -7.28 40.77
C ARG A 522 -16.31 -8.17 39.65
N MET A 523 -15.42 -9.00 39.10
CA MET A 523 -15.80 -10.04 38.14
C MET A 523 -16.58 -11.13 38.88
N MET A 524 -17.65 -11.59 38.26
CA MET A 524 -18.42 -12.74 38.72
C MET A 524 -17.79 -14.01 38.12
N HIS A 525 -17.85 -15.15 38.83
CA HIS A 525 -17.37 -16.48 38.40
C HIS A 525 -15.86 -16.80 38.34
N LEU A 526 -14.97 -15.87 38.72
CA LEU A 526 -13.50 -16.10 38.79
C LEU A 526 -13.05 -17.28 39.69
N ASP A 527 -13.95 -17.84 40.51
CA ASP A 527 -13.64 -18.75 41.61
C ASP A 527 -13.85 -20.27 41.33
N THR A 528 -14.30 -20.69 40.13
CA THR A 528 -14.67 -22.11 39.95
C THR A 528 -13.63 -23.04 39.30
N THR A 529 -12.49 -22.55 38.79
CA THR A 529 -11.51 -23.48 38.16
C THR A 529 -10.02 -23.28 38.45
N ARG A 530 -9.57 -22.25 39.18
CA ARG A 530 -8.16 -22.20 39.63
C ARG A 530 -8.07 -21.58 41.01
N GLY A 531 -7.66 -22.39 41.99
CA GLY A 531 -7.35 -21.91 43.34
C GLY A 531 -6.20 -20.90 43.31
N ALA A 532 -6.54 -19.62 43.15
CA ALA A 532 -5.65 -18.48 43.30
C ALA A 532 -6.35 -17.45 44.20
N PRO A 533 -5.62 -16.77 45.10
CA PRO A 533 -6.22 -15.83 46.03
C PRO A 533 -6.79 -14.62 45.26
N ALA A 534 -7.95 -14.15 45.69
CA ALA A 534 -8.57 -12.91 45.21
C ALA A 534 -7.53 -11.78 45.14
N LEU A 535 -7.25 -11.29 43.94
CA LEU A 535 -6.51 -10.07 43.73
C LEU A 535 -7.47 -8.90 43.97
N GLU A 536 -7.43 -8.34 45.17
CA GLU A 536 -7.91 -6.98 45.42
C GLU A 536 -7.04 -6.03 44.57
N SER A 537 -7.52 -5.63 43.40
CA SER A 537 -6.90 -4.54 42.65
C SER A 537 -7.30 -3.22 43.30
N GLU A 538 -6.48 -2.74 44.25
CA GLU A 538 -6.54 -1.35 44.71
C GLU A 538 -6.23 -0.42 43.53
N ILE A 539 -7.25 0.24 43.00
CA ILE A 539 -7.06 1.39 42.11
C ILE A 539 -6.54 2.51 43.02
N ALA A 540 -5.30 2.95 42.78
CA ALA A 540 -4.66 4.03 43.51
C ALA A 540 -5.56 5.28 43.56
N GLU A 541 -5.90 5.72 44.76
CA GLU A 541 -6.54 7.02 45.02
C GLU A 541 -5.63 8.14 44.48
N ALA A 542 -6.11 8.85 43.46
CA ALA A 542 -5.60 10.17 43.15
C ALA A 542 -6.19 11.14 44.19
N THR A 543 -5.47 11.38 45.28
CA THR A 543 -5.79 12.45 46.21
C THR A 543 -5.58 13.81 45.53
N PRO A 544 -6.53 14.75 45.62
CA PRO A 544 -6.25 16.14 45.28
C PRO A 544 -5.36 16.74 46.37
N ASP A 545 -4.15 17.14 45.99
CA ASP A 545 -3.18 17.80 46.85
C ASP A 545 -3.76 19.12 47.36
N SER A 546 -4.16 19.18 48.63
CA SER A 546 -4.79 20.37 49.24
C SER A 546 -3.78 21.34 49.86
N ASP A 547 -2.48 21.15 49.64
CA ASP A 547 -1.41 22.00 50.18
C ASP A 547 -0.70 22.82 49.10
N LEU A 548 -1.46 23.45 48.19
CA LEU A 548 -1.00 24.60 47.39
C LEU A 548 -2.15 25.62 47.25
N LEU A 549 -2.40 26.35 48.34
CA LEU A 549 -3.02 27.68 48.30
C LEU A 549 -1.94 28.76 48.22
#